data_AF-A0A1X7VDZ1-F1
#
_entry.id   AF-A0A1X7VDZ1-F1
#
_cell.length_a   1.000
_cell.length_b   1.000
_cell.length_c   1.000
_cell.angle_alpha   90.00
_cell.angle_beta   90.00
_cell.angle_gamma   90.00
#
_symmetry.space_group_name_H-M   'P 1'
#
loop_
_entity.id
_entity.type
_entity.pdbx_description
1 polymer ?
#
loop_
_entity_poly.entity_id
_entity_poly.type
_entity_poly.pdbx_seq_one_letter_code
_entity_poly.pdbx_strand_id
1 'polypeptide(L)'
;MGDFIFKPFWEAIFRLERIGLKVLATSFDGASVNRKMVKVHDSGTKVLYEALNIYAKEERYIYYFSDPRHLIKTIIGKDISWSHLMQLYDIDKGKGSGLAMVPKFKYEHVFSESVGKALCLAVGTKAEETTHFVLIFYKFFDILNWLENVFFPYLEEWETSVNNRAQFSGAEKRQMLLSS
;
A
#
# COMPACT_ATOMS: atom_id res chain seq x y z
N MET A 1 -1.00 21.27 19.53
CA MET A 1 -1.24 21.51 18.07
C MET A 1 -1.36 20.23 17.23
N GLY A 2 -1.16 19.03 17.80
CA GLY A 2 -1.57 17.75 17.18
C GLY A 2 -3.00 17.33 17.53
N ASP A 3 -3.61 18.01 18.51
CA ASP A 3 -4.89 17.64 19.13
C ASP A 3 -6.11 18.06 18.30
N PHE A 4 -5.91 18.87 17.26
CA PHE A 4 -6.99 19.42 16.45
C PHE A 4 -7.76 18.36 15.67
N ILE A 5 -7.10 17.28 15.24
CA ILE A 5 -7.74 16.23 14.42
C ILE A 5 -8.14 15.00 15.23
N PHE A 6 -7.62 14.82 16.44
CA PHE A 6 -7.90 13.64 17.27
C PHE A 6 -9.38 13.58 17.65
N LYS A 7 -9.95 14.69 18.14
CA LYS A 7 -11.37 14.77 18.48
C LYS A 7 -12.30 14.65 17.26
N PRO A 8 -12.08 15.39 16.15
CA PRO A 8 -12.86 15.22 14.93
C PRO A 8 -12.79 13.81 14.35
N PHE A 9 -11.63 13.15 14.43
CA PHE A 9 -11.47 11.76 13.99
C PHE A 9 -12.43 10.85 14.75
N TRP A 10 -12.37 10.84 16.08
CA TRP A 10 -13.24 10.00 16.90
C TRP A 10 -14.73 10.38 16.80
N GLU A 11 -15.04 11.66 16.61
CA GLU A 11 -16.40 12.12 16.34
C GLU A 11 -16.93 11.57 15.00
N ALA A 12 -16.09 11.53 13.97
CA ALA A 12 -16.46 10.92 12.69
C ALA A 12 -16.69 9.41 12.84
N ILE A 13 -15.80 8.68 13.53
CA ILE A 13 -15.97 7.25 13.81
C ILE A 13 -17.29 7.01 14.56
N PHE A 14 -17.56 7.78 15.62
CA PHE A 14 -18.80 7.67 16.39
C PHE A 14 -20.05 7.84 15.52
N ARG A 15 -20.08 8.87 14.65
CA ARG A 15 -21.20 9.11 13.75
C ARG A 15 -21.40 7.98 12.75
N LEU A 16 -20.32 7.45 12.19
CA LEU A 16 -20.36 6.33 11.24
C LEU A 16 -20.87 5.06 11.92
N GLU A 17 -20.37 4.73 13.11
CA GLU A 17 -20.84 3.56 13.88
C GLU A 17 -22.33 3.67 14.25
N ARG A 18 -22.81 4.88 14.59
CA ARG A 18 -24.22 5.11 14.93
C ARG A 18 -25.19 4.86 13.79
N ILE A 19 -24.76 5.06 12.54
CA ILE A 19 -25.58 4.80 11.36
C ILE A 19 -25.36 3.38 10.80
N GLY A 20 -24.62 2.54 11.53
CA GLY A 20 -24.34 1.15 11.15
C GLY A 20 -23.18 0.98 10.18
N LEU A 21 -22.41 2.03 9.87
CA LEU A 21 -21.23 1.91 9.02
C LEU A 21 -20.00 1.53 9.85
N LYS A 22 -19.37 0.42 9.44
CA LYS A 22 -18.25 -0.20 10.15
C LYS A 22 -16.93 0.32 9.58
N VAL A 23 -16.26 1.17 10.33
CA VAL A 23 -14.93 1.68 9.94
C VAL A 23 -13.86 0.63 10.22
N LEU A 24 -13.23 0.12 9.15
CA LEU A 24 -12.15 -0.87 9.24
C LEU A 24 -10.77 -0.24 9.12
N ALA A 25 -10.67 0.84 8.36
CA ALA A 25 -9.39 1.46 8.03
C ALA A 25 -9.54 2.96 7.79
N THR A 26 -8.45 3.69 7.98
CA THR A 26 -8.32 5.10 7.62
C THR A 26 -6.97 5.34 6.97
N SER A 27 -6.95 6.20 5.96
CA SER A 27 -5.73 6.64 5.31
C SER A 27 -5.34 8.05 5.77
N PHE A 28 -4.05 8.28 5.98
CA PHE A 28 -3.49 9.58 6.32
C PHE A 28 -2.44 9.99 5.31
N ASP A 29 -2.36 11.30 5.04
CA ASP A 29 -1.23 11.85 4.32
C ASP A 29 0.01 11.97 5.24
N GLY A 30 1.13 12.40 4.66
CA GLY A 30 2.37 12.67 5.38
C GLY A 30 2.39 13.98 6.17
N ALA A 31 1.26 14.59 6.51
CA ALA A 31 1.25 15.83 7.29
C ALA A 31 1.70 15.59 8.74
N SER A 32 2.40 16.58 9.31
CA SER A 32 2.91 16.51 10.69
C SER A 32 1.81 16.35 11.73
N VAL A 33 0.60 16.84 11.44
CA VAL A 33 -0.59 16.74 12.29
C VAL A 33 -1.11 15.29 12.34
N ASN A 34 -1.18 14.61 11.18
CA ASN A 34 -1.56 13.20 11.09
C ASN A 34 -0.59 12.27 11.83
N ARG A 35 0.72 12.51 11.67
CA ARG A 35 1.74 11.76 12.44
C ARG A 35 1.59 11.95 13.94
N LYS A 36 1.24 13.16 14.40
CA LYS A 36 0.99 13.42 15.83
C LYS A 36 -0.25 12.68 16.32
N MET A 37 -1.33 12.67 15.54
CA MET A 37 -2.55 11.96 15.92
C MET A 37 -2.34 10.44 16.04
N VAL A 38 -1.62 9.81 15.12
CA VAL A 38 -1.25 8.39 15.23
C VAL A 38 -0.42 8.15 16.50
N LYS A 39 0.52 9.05 16.81
CA LYS A 39 1.31 8.98 18.06
C LYS A 39 0.51 9.18 19.34
N VAL A 40 -0.64 9.88 19.31
CA VAL A 40 -1.50 10.02 20.50
C VAL A 40 -2.16 8.68 20.86
N HIS A 41 -2.29 7.78 19.89
CA HIS A 41 -2.76 6.41 20.15
C HIS A 41 -1.65 5.50 20.70
N ASP A 42 -0.40 5.98 20.81
CA ASP A 42 0.77 5.20 21.23
C ASP A 42 0.79 4.94 22.73
N SER A 43 0.69 3.66 23.10
CA SER A 43 0.93 3.17 24.46
C SER A 43 2.41 2.98 24.79
N GLY A 44 3.32 3.29 23.85
CA GLY A 44 4.73 3.55 24.10
C GLY A 44 5.73 2.54 23.54
N THR A 45 5.35 1.59 22.67
CA THR A 45 6.29 0.50 22.30
C THR A 45 6.31 -0.01 20.85
N LYS A 46 5.48 0.45 19.90
CA LYS A 46 5.60 0.02 18.50
C LYS A 46 4.92 0.97 17.52
N VAL A 47 5.38 0.96 16.27
CA VAL A 47 4.71 1.64 15.14
C VAL A 47 3.22 1.27 15.16
N LEU A 48 2.35 2.25 15.45
CA LEU A 48 0.90 2.01 15.45
C LEU A 48 0.37 1.99 14.03
N TYR A 49 0.00 0.80 13.60
CA TYR A 49 -0.77 0.55 12.40
C TYR A 49 -2.24 0.28 12.71
N GLU A 50 -2.66 0.34 13.98
CA GLU A 50 -4.04 0.08 14.41
C GLU A 50 -4.40 0.81 15.71
N ALA A 51 -5.69 1.03 15.94
CA ALA A 51 -6.25 1.44 17.23
C ALA A 51 -7.58 0.75 17.51
N LEU A 52 -7.84 0.40 18.77
CA LEU A 52 -9.11 -0.21 19.17
C LEU A 52 -10.25 0.81 18.99
N ASN A 53 -11.31 0.44 18.26
CA ASN A 53 -12.50 1.26 18.10
C ASN A 53 -13.34 1.22 19.38
N ILE A 54 -13.23 2.28 20.19
CA ILE A 54 -13.96 2.42 21.45
C ILE A 54 -15.50 2.51 21.30
N TYR A 55 -16.00 2.70 20.07
CA TYR A 55 -17.42 2.79 19.76
C TYR A 55 -18.00 1.52 19.12
N ALA A 56 -17.15 0.56 18.75
CA ALA A 56 -17.61 -0.74 18.27
C ALA A 56 -18.09 -1.59 19.45
N LYS A 57 -19.21 -2.31 19.27
CA LYS A 57 -19.73 -3.24 20.30
C LYS A 57 -18.92 -4.53 20.31
N GLU A 58 -18.49 -4.92 19.13
CA GLU A 58 -17.49 -5.94 18.85
C GLU A 58 -16.08 -5.36 19.03
N GLU A 59 -15.14 -6.10 19.64
CA GLU A 59 -13.74 -5.67 19.77
C GLU A 59 -13.09 -5.56 18.39
N ARG A 60 -13.22 -4.39 17.75
CA ARG A 60 -12.77 -4.14 16.39
C ARG A 60 -11.72 -3.05 16.35
N TYR A 61 -10.64 -3.33 15.62
CA TYR A 61 -9.57 -2.37 15.37
C TYR A 61 -9.83 -1.55 14.11
N ILE A 62 -9.33 -0.32 14.11
CA ILE A 62 -9.23 0.57 12.95
C ILE A 62 -7.77 0.58 12.52
N TYR A 63 -7.50 0.15 11.29
CA TYR A 63 -6.15 0.11 10.74
C TYR A 63 -5.74 1.44 10.09
N TYR A 64 -4.50 1.84 10.30
CA TYR A 64 -3.93 3.10 9.81
C TYR A 64 -3.01 2.85 8.63
N PHE A 65 -3.35 3.45 7.49
CA PHE A 65 -2.54 3.40 6.28
C PHE A 65 -2.01 4.79 5.95
N SER A 66 -0.80 4.86 5.40
CA SER A 66 -0.36 6.08 4.72
C SER A 66 -0.87 6.07 3.29
N ASP A 67 -1.26 7.23 2.76
CA ASP A 67 -1.55 7.38 1.33
C ASP A 67 -0.31 6.93 0.52
N PRO A 68 -0.45 5.92 -0.37
CA PRO A 68 0.64 5.45 -1.21
C PRO A 68 1.36 6.58 -1.98
N ARG A 69 0.63 7.62 -2.42
CA ARG A 69 1.22 8.79 -3.10
C ARG A 69 2.16 9.58 -2.19
N HIS A 70 1.88 9.64 -0.90
CA HIS A 70 2.71 10.31 0.10
C HIS A 70 3.91 9.45 0.52
N LEU A 71 3.77 8.13 0.53
CA LEU A 71 4.89 7.20 0.74
C LEU A 71 5.93 7.35 -0.36
N ILE A 72 5.50 7.39 -1.63
CA ILE A 72 6.40 7.61 -2.78
C ILE A 72 7.21 8.90 -2.61
N LYS A 73 6.55 10.01 -2.25
CA LYS A 73 7.22 11.32 -2.04
C LYS A 73 8.19 11.33 -0.86
N THR A 74 7.88 10.62 0.22
CA THR A 74 8.71 10.61 1.44
C THR A 74 10.01 9.84 1.24
N ILE A 75 10.01 8.86 0.33
CA ILE A 75 11.19 8.05 0.03
C ILE A 75 12.23 8.81 -0.81
N ILE A 76 11.85 9.91 -1.46
CA ILE A 76 12.73 10.82 -2.23
C ILE A 76 13.73 11.59 -1.31
N GLY A 77 13.73 11.35 0.01
CA GLY A 77 14.67 11.95 0.96
C GLY A 77 16.00 11.21 1.18
N LYS A 78 16.21 10.04 0.56
CA LYS A 78 17.52 9.38 0.46
C LYS A 78 18.09 9.58 -0.96
N ASP A 79 19.39 9.34 -1.20
CA ASP A 79 20.08 9.43 -2.51
C ASP A 79 19.56 8.41 -3.56
N ILE A 80 18.27 8.44 -3.82
CA ILE A 80 17.62 7.79 -4.95
C ILE A 80 17.80 8.74 -6.12
N SER A 81 18.87 8.51 -6.86
CA SER A 81 19.23 9.40 -7.94
C SER A 81 18.67 8.91 -9.26
N TRP A 82 17.91 9.77 -9.94
CA TRP A 82 17.58 9.58 -11.35
C TRP A 82 18.84 9.39 -12.21
N SER A 83 19.99 9.92 -11.78
CA SER A 83 21.26 9.71 -12.46
C SER A 83 21.71 8.24 -12.46
N HIS A 84 21.33 7.42 -11.47
CA HIS A 84 21.65 5.98 -11.49
C HIS A 84 20.85 5.24 -12.56
N LEU A 85 19.58 5.62 -12.74
CA LEU A 85 18.73 5.06 -13.81
C LEU A 85 19.19 5.54 -15.19
N MET A 86 19.61 6.80 -15.31
CA MET A 86 20.22 7.33 -16.55
C MET A 86 21.56 6.68 -16.86
N GLN A 87 22.42 6.47 -15.85
CA GLN A 87 23.69 5.72 -16.02
C GLN A 87 23.42 4.29 -16.48
N LEU A 88 22.44 3.60 -15.89
CA LEU A 88 22.06 2.27 -16.35
C LEU A 88 21.57 2.29 -17.80
N TYR A 89 20.76 3.28 -18.17
CA TYR A 89 20.29 3.45 -19.56
C TYR A 89 21.44 3.68 -20.54
N ASP A 90 22.38 4.55 -20.20
CA ASP A 90 23.54 4.85 -21.03
C ASP A 90 24.48 3.64 -21.14
N ILE A 91 24.69 2.89 -20.05
CA ILE A 91 25.46 1.63 -20.06
C ILE A 91 24.80 0.59 -20.95
N ASP A 92 23.46 0.50 -20.91
CA ASP A 92 22.71 -0.50 -21.68
C ASP A 92 22.68 -0.15 -23.18
N LYS A 93 22.53 1.13 -23.52
CA LYS A 93 22.56 1.61 -24.91
C LYS A 93 23.97 1.69 -25.51
N GLY A 94 24.99 1.96 -24.70
CA GLY A 94 26.37 2.11 -25.14
C GLY A 94 27.07 0.82 -25.57
N LYS A 95 26.45 -0.35 -25.34
CA LYS A 95 27.09 -1.66 -25.59
C LYS A 95 27.17 -2.08 -27.06
N GLY A 96 26.48 -1.42 -27.99
CA GLY A 96 26.64 -1.58 -29.45
C GLY A 96 26.33 -2.97 -30.04
N SER A 97 26.27 -4.02 -29.22
CA SER A 97 25.73 -5.32 -29.56
C SER A 97 24.21 -5.25 -29.42
N GLY A 98 23.45 -5.89 -30.31
CA GLY A 98 21.98 -5.95 -30.22
C GLY A 98 21.43 -6.66 -28.96
N LEU A 99 22.28 -6.94 -27.96
CA LEU A 99 21.98 -7.58 -26.69
C LEU A 99 21.98 -6.53 -25.57
N ALA A 100 20.79 -6.10 -25.17
CA ALA A 100 20.56 -5.20 -24.05
C ALA A 100 20.28 -5.99 -22.76
N MET A 101 20.80 -5.54 -21.62
CA MET A 101 20.46 -6.06 -20.30
C MET A 101 19.03 -5.71 -19.90
N VAL A 102 18.51 -4.57 -20.35
CA VAL A 102 17.12 -4.17 -20.15
C VAL A 102 16.48 -3.78 -21.49
N PRO A 103 16.14 -4.76 -22.36
CA PRO A 103 15.73 -4.54 -23.75
C PRO A 103 14.40 -3.78 -23.93
N LYS A 104 13.73 -3.40 -22.84
CA LYS A 104 12.49 -2.63 -22.83
C LYS A 104 12.51 -1.51 -21.78
N PHE A 105 13.66 -0.89 -21.52
CA PHE A 105 13.71 0.23 -20.57
C PHE A 105 12.94 1.45 -21.13
N LYS A 106 11.66 1.48 -20.81
CA LYS A 106 10.73 2.60 -21.02
C LYS A 106 10.42 3.19 -19.66
N TYR A 107 9.99 4.46 -19.63
CA TYR A 107 9.60 5.16 -18.39
C TYR A 107 8.59 4.36 -17.54
N GLU A 108 7.73 3.58 -18.19
CA GLU A 108 6.73 2.71 -17.57
C GLU A 108 7.33 1.51 -16.79
N HIS A 109 8.56 1.07 -17.09
CA HIS A 109 9.17 -0.15 -16.53
C HIS A 109 10.23 0.11 -15.47
N VAL A 110 10.34 1.36 -15.01
CA VAL A 110 11.33 1.80 -14.01
C VAL A 110 11.24 0.98 -12.72
N PHE A 111 10.04 0.52 -12.35
CA PHE A 111 9.78 -0.30 -11.17
C PHE A 111 9.61 -1.79 -11.51
N SER A 112 10.67 -2.41 -12.03
CA SER A 112 10.69 -3.85 -12.31
C SER A 112 11.84 -4.57 -11.63
N GLU A 113 11.65 -5.86 -11.36
CA GLU A 113 12.70 -6.71 -10.78
C GLU A 113 13.98 -6.70 -11.62
N SER A 114 13.83 -6.76 -12.95
CA SER A 114 14.95 -6.72 -13.89
C SER A 114 15.76 -5.43 -13.77
N VAL A 115 15.10 -4.28 -13.61
CA VAL A 115 15.78 -2.98 -13.43
C VAL A 115 16.51 -2.91 -12.10
N GLY A 116 15.90 -3.38 -11.01
CA GLY A 116 16.57 -3.45 -9.72
C GLY A 116 17.83 -4.31 -9.76
N LYS A 117 17.74 -5.52 -10.35
CA LYS A 117 18.91 -6.40 -10.52
C LYS A 117 19.99 -5.77 -11.41
N ALA A 118 19.58 -5.10 -12.50
CA ALA A 118 20.52 -4.46 -13.41
C ALA A 118 21.24 -3.25 -12.79
N LEU A 119 20.55 -2.44 -11.96
CA LEU A 119 21.16 -1.36 -11.18
C LEU A 119 22.28 -1.89 -10.27
N CYS A 120 22.00 -2.97 -9.53
CA CYS A 120 22.99 -3.61 -8.66
C CYS A 120 24.22 -4.10 -9.43
N LEU A 121 23.99 -4.75 -10.58
CA LEU A 121 25.06 -5.34 -11.39
C LEU A 121 25.89 -4.31 -12.16
N ALA A 122 25.27 -3.24 -12.66
CA ALA A 122 25.91 -2.30 -13.59
C ALA A 122 26.41 -1.02 -12.94
N VAL A 123 25.69 -0.49 -11.95
CA VAL A 123 26.03 0.77 -11.26
C VAL A 123 26.72 0.49 -9.92
N GLY A 124 26.50 -0.69 -9.33
CA GLY A 124 27.19 -1.16 -8.14
C GLY A 124 26.69 -0.49 -6.85
N THR A 125 27.54 -0.45 -5.82
CA THR A 125 27.20 -0.01 -4.45
C THR A 125 26.64 1.41 -4.37
N LYS A 126 26.99 2.29 -5.33
CA LYS A 126 26.44 3.65 -5.41
C LYS A 126 24.93 3.69 -5.64
N ALA A 127 24.37 2.66 -6.29
CA ALA A 127 22.95 2.55 -6.59
C ALA A 127 22.21 1.58 -5.65
N GLU A 128 22.80 1.19 -4.51
CA GLU A 128 22.21 0.22 -3.59
C GLU A 128 20.84 0.68 -3.05
N GLU A 129 20.74 1.92 -2.57
CA GLU A 129 19.47 2.48 -2.09
C GLU A 129 18.45 2.64 -3.23
N THR A 130 18.91 2.98 -4.45
CA THR A 130 18.04 3.07 -5.64
C THR A 130 17.53 1.68 -6.05
N THR A 131 18.37 0.66 -5.97
CA THR A 131 18.02 -0.74 -6.23
C THR A 131 16.98 -1.22 -5.23
N HIS A 132 17.22 -0.98 -3.94
CA HIS A 132 16.31 -1.39 -2.87
C HIS A 132 14.94 -0.74 -3.04
N PHE A 133 14.92 0.56 -3.38
CA PHE A 133 13.70 1.29 -3.72
C PHE A 133 12.94 0.65 -4.89
N VAL A 134 13.60 0.43 -6.03
CA VAL A 134 12.99 -0.15 -7.23
C VAL A 134 12.37 -1.52 -6.92
N LEU A 135 13.06 -2.36 -6.15
CA LEU A 135 12.58 -3.71 -5.79
C LEU A 135 11.41 -3.69 -4.80
N ILE A 136 11.43 -2.77 -3.82
CA ILE A 136 10.28 -2.58 -2.91
C ILE A 136 9.05 -2.16 -3.70
N PHE A 137 9.19 -1.19 -4.60
CA PHE A 137 8.07 -0.69 -5.39
C PHE A 137 7.55 -1.72 -6.38
N TYR A 138 8.43 -2.51 -7.00
CA TYR A 138 8.03 -3.64 -7.82
C TYR A 138 7.12 -4.60 -7.03
N LYS A 139 7.53 -5.03 -5.83
CA LYS A 139 6.72 -5.91 -4.98
C LYS A 139 5.41 -5.27 -4.54
N PHE A 140 5.44 -3.98 -4.21
CA PHE A 140 4.24 -3.25 -3.83
C PHE A 140 3.21 -3.22 -4.97
N PHE A 141 3.65 -2.90 -6.19
CA PHE A 141 2.76 -2.92 -7.37
C PHE A 141 2.30 -4.33 -7.74
N ASP A 142 3.14 -5.34 -7.55
CA ASP A 142 2.75 -6.75 -7.77
C ASP A 142 1.64 -7.18 -6.80
N ILE A 143 1.71 -6.78 -5.52
CA ILE A 143 0.65 -7.02 -4.53
C ILE A 143 -0.64 -6.31 -4.93
N LEU A 144 -0.57 -5.06 -5.39
CA LEU A 144 -1.75 -4.32 -5.84
C LEU A 144 -2.37 -4.96 -7.09
N ASN A 145 -1.53 -5.40 -8.03
CA ASN A 145 -1.96 -6.07 -9.24
C ASN A 145 -2.62 -7.43 -8.93
N TRP A 146 -2.08 -8.19 -7.97
CA TRP A 146 -2.72 -9.41 -7.49
C TRP A 146 -4.07 -9.12 -6.82
N LEU A 147 -4.14 -8.08 -5.99
CA LEU A 147 -5.37 -7.67 -5.34
C LEU A 147 -6.46 -7.36 -6.38
N GLU A 148 -6.12 -6.55 -7.38
CA GLU A 148 -7.04 -6.09 -8.43
C GLU A 148 -7.46 -7.22 -9.38
N ASN A 149 -6.51 -8.04 -9.86
CA ASN A 149 -6.76 -8.97 -10.95
C ASN A 149 -7.03 -10.40 -10.52
N VAL A 150 -6.79 -10.74 -9.25
CA VAL A 150 -6.99 -12.09 -8.72
C VAL A 150 -7.96 -12.06 -7.55
N PHE A 151 -7.67 -11.26 -6.54
CA PHE A 151 -8.43 -11.30 -5.30
C PHE A 151 -9.84 -10.70 -5.45
N PHE A 152 -10.00 -9.52 -6.05
CA PHE A 152 -11.32 -8.94 -6.25
C PHE A 152 -12.22 -9.76 -7.19
N PRO A 153 -11.76 -10.25 -8.35
CA PRO A 153 -12.56 -11.14 -9.19
C PRO A 153 -12.97 -12.41 -8.44
N TYR A 154 -12.07 -12.99 -7.65
CA TYR A 154 -12.40 -14.14 -6.81
C TYR A 154 -13.51 -13.81 -5.79
N LEU A 155 -13.50 -12.62 -5.18
CA LEU A 155 -14.55 -12.20 -4.26
C LEU A 155 -15.90 -12.03 -4.96
N GLU A 156 -15.92 -11.45 -6.16
CA GLU A 156 -17.15 -11.30 -6.97
C GLU A 156 -17.72 -12.66 -7.39
N GLU A 157 -16.85 -13.59 -7.81
CA GLU A 157 -17.24 -14.98 -8.13
C GLU A 157 -17.76 -15.71 -6.89
N TRP A 158 -17.12 -15.53 -5.74
CA TRP A 158 -17.55 -16.11 -4.47
C TRP A 158 -18.92 -15.57 -4.05
N GLU A 159 -19.13 -14.26 -4.11
CA GLU A 159 -20.41 -13.64 -3.80
C GLU A 159 -21.52 -14.18 -4.72
N THR A 160 -21.24 -14.24 -6.03
CA THR A 160 -22.15 -14.84 -7.02
C THR A 160 -22.47 -16.30 -6.68
N SER A 161 -21.46 -17.09 -6.30
CA SER A 161 -21.62 -18.48 -5.87
C SER A 161 -22.53 -18.61 -4.65
N VAL A 162 -22.31 -17.81 -3.61
CA VAL A 162 -23.11 -17.81 -2.37
C VAL A 162 -24.56 -17.43 -2.67
N ASN A 163 -24.77 -16.39 -3.47
CA ASN A 163 -26.11 -15.92 -3.84
C ASN A 163 -26.91 -16.97 -4.61
N ASN A 164 -26.26 -17.77 -5.47
CA ASN A 164 -26.90 -18.82 -6.26
C ASN A 164 -27.20 -20.12 -5.51
N ARG A 165 -26.71 -20.31 -4.27
CA ARG A 165 -26.99 -21.53 -3.49
C ARG A 165 -28.43 -21.52 -2.98
N ALA A 166 -29.31 -22.32 -3.60
CA ALA A 166 -30.71 -22.40 -3.21
C ALA A 166 -30.93 -23.00 -1.82
N GLN A 167 -30.00 -23.82 -1.32
CA GLN A 167 -30.14 -24.53 -0.05
C GLN A 167 -29.97 -23.67 1.22
N PHE A 168 -29.52 -22.42 1.09
CA PHE A 168 -29.24 -21.54 2.24
C PHE A 168 -30.22 -20.38 2.29
N SER A 169 -30.70 -20.07 3.49
CA SER A 169 -31.47 -18.88 3.78
C SER A 169 -30.66 -17.61 3.58
N GLY A 170 -31.32 -16.46 3.42
CA GLY A 170 -30.64 -15.18 3.30
C GLY A 170 -29.78 -14.82 4.53
N ALA A 171 -30.14 -15.31 5.71
CA ALA A 171 -29.34 -15.11 6.93
C ALA A 171 -28.04 -15.93 6.91
N GLU A 172 -28.11 -17.19 6.47
CA GLU A 172 -26.93 -18.05 6.33
C GLU A 172 -26.01 -17.55 5.21
N LYS A 173 -26.56 -17.06 4.09
CA LYS A 173 -25.76 -16.44 3.02
C LYS A 173 -24.97 -15.22 3.49
N ARG A 174 -25.58 -14.35 4.29
CA ARG A 174 -24.87 -13.18 4.86
C ARG A 174 -23.70 -13.57 5.77
N GLN A 175 -23.75 -14.72 6.44
CA GLN A 175 -22.63 -15.23 7.23
C GLN A 175 -21.48 -15.78 6.36
N MET A 176 -21.73 -16.05 5.07
CA MET A 176 -20.74 -16.56 4.12
C MET A 176 -20.02 -15.45 3.34
N LEU A 177 -20.47 -14.20 3.44
CA LEU A 177 -19.88 -13.04 2.77
C LEU A 177 -18.94 -12.29 3.73
N LEU A 178 -17.83 -11.78 3.18
CA LEU A 178 -16.79 -11.07 3.95
C LEU A 178 -17.23 -9.67 4.40
N SER A 179 -18.23 -9.07 3.74
CA SER A 179 -18.91 -7.86 4.20
C SER A 179 -20.31 -8.22 4.70
N SER A 180 -20.50 -8.14 6.01
CA SER A 180 -21.81 -8.32 6.66
C SER A 180 -22.43 -6.99 7.05
#